data_AF-A0A7V5HMB9-F1
#
_entry.id   AF-A0A7V5HMB9-F1
#
_cell.length_a   1.000
_cell.length_b   1.000
_cell.length_c   1.000
_cell.angle_alpha   90.00
_cell.angle_beta   90.00
_cell.angle_gamma   90.00
#
_symmetry.space_group_name_H-M   'P 1'
#
loop_
_entity.id
_entity.type
_entity.pdbx_description
1 polymer ?
#
loop_
_entity_poly.entity_id
_entity_poly.type
_entity_poly.pdbx_seq_one_letter_code
_entity_poly.pdbx_strand_id
1 'polypeptide(L)'
;MGFSVSASTAILFTSILLVLSNLYIAWENSYVQVKDAEEYWYDLRISRLSTRLNLTSYSYAIGSNHYNLTLTIENNGNTVNVGYWSGIYDGDYVTLSDVADDDVGFLSPLEYLLPGESVSLNITFIDLDSSQHALWVFIGNGCGLGIKWHYNGSDVLIDTTSWTCPSEVT
;
A
#
# COMPACT_ATOMS: atom_id res chain seq x y z
N MET A 1 -24.63 -58.51 38.92
CA MET A 1 -24.22 -57.10 39.07
C MET A 1 -23.05 -56.78 38.11
N GLY A 2 -23.22 -56.98 36.80
CA GLY A 2 -22.10 -56.89 35.82
C GLY A 2 -22.35 -55.99 34.61
N PHE A 3 -23.54 -55.42 34.45
CA PHE A 3 -23.90 -54.62 33.26
C PHE A 3 -23.72 -53.10 33.44
N SER A 4 -23.57 -52.59 34.66
CA SER A 4 -23.47 -51.14 34.91
C SER A 4 -22.08 -50.56 34.61
N VAL A 5 -21.02 -51.37 34.74
CA VAL A 5 -19.63 -50.93 34.50
C VAL A 5 -19.38 -50.78 32.99
N SER A 6 -19.95 -51.66 32.16
CA SER A 6 -19.76 -51.62 30.70
C SER A 6 -20.43 -50.41 30.04
N ALA A 7 -21.65 -50.04 30.48
CA ALA A 7 -22.35 -48.88 29.93
C ALA A 7 -21.68 -47.54 30.30
N SER A 8 -21.19 -47.42 31.55
CA SER A 8 -20.47 -46.21 31.98
C SER A 8 -19.16 -46.01 31.23
N THR A 9 -18.41 -47.08 30.99
CA THR A 9 -17.16 -47.02 30.22
C THR A 9 -17.41 -46.64 28.76
N ALA A 10 -18.50 -47.13 28.14
CA ALA A 10 -18.85 -46.77 26.77
C ALA A 10 -19.17 -45.27 26.64
N ILE A 11 -19.95 -44.70 27.56
CA ILE A 11 -20.31 -43.26 27.55
C ILE A 11 -19.07 -42.38 27.74
N LEU A 12 -18.16 -42.75 28.63
CA LEU A 12 -16.90 -42.03 28.82
C LEU A 12 -16.03 -42.09 27.57
N PHE A 13 -15.92 -43.26 26.96
CA PHE A 13 -15.14 -43.44 25.74
C PHE A 13 -15.69 -42.60 24.58
N THR A 14 -17.00 -42.61 24.35
CA THR A 14 -17.61 -41.77 23.30
C THR A 14 -17.47 -40.28 23.59
N SER A 15 -17.57 -39.86 24.85
CA SER A 15 -17.41 -38.45 25.24
C SER A 15 -15.98 -37.97 24.98
N ILE A 16 -14.98 -38.80 25.33
CA ILE A 16 -13.57 -38.49 25.07
C ILE A 16 -13.31 -38.42 23.57
N LEU A 17 -13.83 -39.36 22.77
CA LEU A 17 -13.67 -39.31 21.31
C LEU A 17 -14.27 -38.03 20.73
N LEU A 18 -15.46 -37.62 21.15
CA LEU A 18 -16.09 -36.37 20.70
C LEU A 18 -15.27 -35.14 21.08
N VAL A 19 -14.74 -35.09 22.30
CA VAL A 19 -13.88 -33.98 22.74
C VAL A 19 -12.57 -33.95 21.94
N LEU A 20 -11.92 -35.10 21.73
CA LEU A 20 -10.68 -35.19 20.96
C LEU A 20 -10.88 -34.82 19.49
N SER A 21 -12.00 -35.22 18.88
CA SER A 21 -12.33 -34.82 17.51
C SER A 21 -12.47 -33.31 17.37
N ASN A 22 -13.20 -32.65 18.29
CA ASN A 22 -13.34 -31.20 18.28
C ASN A 22 -12.02 -30.49 18.59
N LEU A 23 -11.23 -31.01 19.53
CA LEU A 23 -9.92 -30.47 19.88
C LEU A 23 -8.96 -30.54 18.70
N TYR A 24 -8.96 -31.63 17.93
CA TYR A 24 -8.13 -31.78 16.75
C TYR A 24 -8.48 -30.74 15.68
N ILE A 25 -9.78 -30.58 15.37
CA ILE A 25 -10.24 -29.57 14.39
C ILE A 25 -9.87 -28.16 14.86
N ALA A 26 -10.09 -27.85 16.14
CA ALA A 26 -9.74 -26.54 16.70
C ALA A 26 -8.23 -26.28 16.61
N TRP A 27 -7.40 -27.27 16.94
CA TRP A 27 -5.96 -27.16 16.84
C TRP A 27 -5.51 -26.99 15.38
N GLU A 28 -5.99 -27.82 14.46
CA GLU A 28 -5.66 -27.72 13.04
C GLU A 28 -6.02 -26.34 12.49
N ASN A 29 -7.23 -25.85 12.75
CA ASN A 29 -7.66 -24.53 12.32
C ASN A 29 -6.78 -23.41 12.91
N SER A 30 -6.41 -23.50 14.20
CA SER A 30 -5.50 -22.51 14.81
C SER A 30 -4.10 -22.59 14.23
N TYR A 31 -3.59 -23.80 13.96
CA TYR A 31 -2.27 -23.99 13.37
C TYR A 31 -2.19 -23.42 11.96
N VAL A 32 -3.20 -23.70 11.12
CA VAL A 32 -3.28 -23.16 9.75
C VAL A 32 -3.36 -21.63 9.78
N GLN A 33 -4.22 -21.04 10.61
CA GLN A 33 -4.31 -19.57 10.71
C GLN A 33 -2.99 -18.90 11.10
N VAL A 34 -2.24 -19.50 12.03
CA VAL A 34 -0.92 -18.98 12.42
C VAL A 34 0.06 -19.09 11.25
N LYS A 35 0.05 -20.21 10.52
CA LYS A 35 0.92 -20.41 9.36
C LYS A 35 0.60 -19.45 8.22
N ASP A 36 -0.68 -19.24 7.93
CA ASP A 36 -1.14 -18.29 6.92
C ASP A 36 -0.72 -16.86 7.28
N ALA A 37 -0.81 -16.48 8.56
CA ALA A 37 -0.36 -15.17 9.03
C ALA A 37 1.17 -15.00 8.92
N GLU A 38 1.95 -16.04 9.22
CA GLU A 38 3.41 -16.03 9.04
C GLU A 38 3.81 -15.88 7.56
N GLU A 39 3.14 -16.61 6.67
CA GLU A 39 3.38 -16.54 5.22
C GLU A 39 3.02 -15.15 4.68
N TYR A 40 1.85 -14.63 5.03
CA TYR A 40 1.43 -13.28 4.64
C TYR A 40 2.43 -12.21 5.09
N TRP A 41 2.93 -12.30 6.32
CA TRP A 41 3.93 -11.36 6.84
C TRP A 41 5.24 -11.42 6.03
N TYR A 42 5.68 -12.62 5.69
CA TYR A 42 6.90 -12.83 4.90
C TYR A 42 6.75 -12.30 3.48
N ASP A 43 5.62 -12.58 2.84
CA ASP A 43 5.30 -12.08 1.50
C ASP A 43 5.22 -10.55 1.47
N LEU A 44 4.58 -9.94 2.46
CA LEU A 44 4.52 -8.48 2.55
C LEU A 44 5.91 -7.88 2.78
N ARG A 45 6.73 -8.53 3.61
CA ARG A 45 8.13 -8.10 3.83
C ARG A 45 8.95 -8.20 2.55
N ILE A 46 8.82 -9.28 1.78
CA ILE A 46 9.49 -9.41 0.47
C ILE A 46 8.97 -8.34 -0.49
N SER A 47 7.66 -8.12 -0.55
CA SER A 47 7.05 -7.07 -1.39
C SER A 47 7.64 -5.70 -1.07
N ARG A 48 7.78 -5.33 0.21
CA ARG A 48 8.40 -4.05 0.61
C ARG A 48 9.87 -3.93 0.21
N LEU A 49 10.63 -5.01 0.27
CA LEU A 49 12.05 -5.03 -0.12
C LEU A 49 12.26 -5.01 -1.63
N SER A 50 11.31 -5.55 -2.38
CA SER A 50 11.39 -5.71 -3.84
C SER A 50 10.64 -4.63 -4.61
N THR A 51 9.92 -3.73 -3.93
CA THR A 51 9.25 -2.59 -4.55
C THR A 51 10.05 -1.32 -4.34
N ARG A 52 10.15 -0.50 -5.38
CA ARG A 52 10.79 0.80 -5.32
C ARG A 52 10.25 1.69 -6.43
N LEU A 53 9.65 2.81 -6.04
CA LEU A 53 9.32 3.86 -6.99
C LEU A 53 10.40 4.92 -6.99
N ASN A 54 10.60 5.55 -8.15
CA ASN A 54 11.50 6.67 -8.29
C ASN A 54 10.86 7.76 -9.15
N LEU A 55 11.13 9.03 -8.82
CA LEU A 55 10.80 10.14 -9.71
C LEU A 55 11.87 10.21 -10.81
N THR A 56 11.48 10.00 -12.06
CA THR A 56 12.41 10.02 -13.20
C THR A 56 12.50 11.38 -13.84
N SER A 57 11.36 12.04 -14.00
CA SER A 57 11.28 13.37 -14.59
C SER A 57 10.08 14.11 -14.04
N TYR A 58 10.12 15.42 -14.16
CA TYR A 58 8.99 16.30 -13.88
C TYR A 58 8.89 17.35 -14.99
N SER A 59 7.69 17.83 -15.24
CA SER A 59 7.41 18.94 -16.15
C SER A 59 6.36 19.83 -15.52
N TYR A 60 6.37 21.11 -15.83
CA TYR A 60 5.42 22.05 -15.27
C TYR A 60 4.93 23.03 -16.34
N ALA A 61 3.72 23.54 -16.14
CA ALA A 61 3.12 24.56 -16.97
C ALA A 61 2.66 25.73 -16.09
N ILE A 62 3.27 26.89 -16.29
CA ILE A 62 2.95 28.11 -15.54
C ILE A 62 1.81 28.85 -16.25
N GLY A 63 0.71 29.08 -15.53
CA GLY A 63 -0.40 29.92 -15.95
C GLY A 63 -0.27 31.36 -15.40
N SER A 64 -1.38 32.10 -15.36
CA SER A 64 -1.37 33.49 -14.91
C SER A 64 -1.25 33.64 -13.38
N ASN A 65 -1.92 32.78 -12.61
CA ASN A 65 -1.96 32.82 -11.14
C ASN A 65 -1.56 31.49 -10.48
N HIS A 66 -1.51 30.41 -11.25
CA HIS A 66 -1.29 29.06 -10.79
C HIS A 66 -0.36 28.32 -11.75
N TYR A 67 0.22 27.21 -11.32
CA TYR A 67 0.95 26.28 -12.17
C TYR A 67 0.45 24.85 -11.98
N ASN A 68 0.67 24.04 -13.01
CA ASN A 68 0.42 22.61 -12.98
C ASN A 68 1.75 21.87 -13.00
N LEU A 69 1.88 20.81 -12.21
CA LEU A 69 3.08 19.99 -12.11
C LEU A 69 2.74 18.55 -12.51
N THR A 70 3.41 18.04 -13.53
CA THR A 70 3.34 16.63 -13.93
C THR A 70 4.61 15.91 -13.51
N LEU A 71 4.44 14.88 -12.68
CA LEU A 71 5.49 14.02 -12.14
C LEU A 71 5.45 12.68 -12.87
N THR A 72 6.60 12.22 -13.37
CA THR A 72 6.74 10.90 -13.97
C THR A 72 7.41 9.97 -12.97
N ILE A 73 6.66 8.98 -12.50
CA ILE A 73 7.09 8.02 -11.50
C ILE A 73 7.33 6.68 -12.20
N GLU A 74 8.54 6.13 -12.05
CA GLU A 74 8.93 4.83 -12.60
C GLU A 74 8.94 3.77 -11.50
N ASN A 75 8.47 2.57 -11.85
CA ASN A 75 8.60 1.40 -11.02
C ASN A 75 9.93 0.67 -11.29
N ASN A 76 10.86 0.73 -10.34
CA ASN A 76 12.15 0.04 -10.39
C ASN A 76 12.15 -1.26 -9.58
N GLY A 77 10.98 -1.72 -9.12
CA GLY A 77 10.81 -2.93 -8.35
C GLY A 77 9.88 -3.93 -9.04
N ASN A 78 9.10 -4.67 -8.24
CA ASN A 78 8.10 -5.62 -8.72
C ASN A 78 6.82 -4.96 -9.21
N THR A 79 5.98 -5.72 -9.94
CA THR A 79 4.65 -5.25 -10.36
C THR A 79 3.81 -4.80 -9.17
N VAL A 80 3.21 -3.62 -9.30
CA VAL A 80 2.33 -3.03 -8.28
C VAL A 80 1.00 -2.64 -8.90
N ASN A 81 -0.08 -2.83 -8.15
CA ASN A 81 -1.42 -2.42 -8.58
C ASN A 81 -1.61 -0.94 -8.21
N VAL A 82 -1.92 -0.12 -9.20
CA VAL A 82 -2.07 1.34 -9.10
C VAL A 82 -3.40 1.73 -8.45
N GLY A 83 -4.42 0.88 -8.55
CA GLY A 83 -5.72 1.10 -7.91
C GLY A 83 -5.69 1.10 -6.38
N TYR A 84 -4.63 0.55 -5.77
CA TYR A 84 -4.40 0.62 -4.32
C TYR A 84 -3.45 1.74 -3.91
N TRP A 85 -3.13 2.66 -4.81
CA TRP A 85 -2.28 3.80 -4.47
C TRP A 85 -3.12 4.90 -3.84
N SER A 86 -2.55 5.55 -2.84
CA SER A 86 -3.17 6.69 -2.15
C SER A 86 -2.14 7.81 -2.03
N GLY A 87 -2.63 9.03 -1.95
CA GLY A 87 -1.79 10.21 -1.82
C GLY A 87 -2.04 10.98 -0.53
N ILE A 88 -1.03 11.70 -0.07
CA ILE A 88 -1.19 12.82 0.86
C ILE A 88 -0.53 14.04 0.22
N TYR A 89 -1.33 15.06 -0.07
CA TYR A 89 -0.88 16.34 -0.63
C TYR A 89 -1.02 17.43 0.43
N ASP A 90 0.09 18.06 0.81
CA ASP A 90 0.17 19.13 1.83
C ASP A 90 -0.51 18.83 3.18
N GLY A 91 -0.68 17.54 3.50
CA GLY A 91 -1.28 17.05 4.73
C GLY A 91 -2.71 16.52 4.55
N ASP A 92 -3.33 16.76 3.41
CA ASP A 92 -4.66 16.27 3.08
C ASP A 92 -4.59 14.95 2.29
N TYR A 93 -5.51 14.04 2.59
CA TYR A 93 -5.62 12.77 1.88
C TYR A 93 -6.21 13.03 0.49
N VAL A 94 -5.56 12.50 -0.55
CA VAL A 94 -6.01 12.65 -1.94
C VAL A 94 -6.14 11.30 -2.63
N THR A 95 -7.17 11.18 -3.45
CA THR A 95 -7.41 10.02 -4.30
C THR A 95 -6.71 10.21 -5.64
N LEU A 96 -5.80 9.30 -5.97
CA LEU A 96 -4.97 9.45 -7.18
C LEU A 96 -5.69 9.01 -8.47
N SER A 97 -6.93 8.55 -8.37
CA SER A 97 -7.70 7.97 -9.48
C SER A 97 -8.11 8.98 -10.54
N ASP A 98 -8.42 10.22 -10.15
CA ASP A 98 -8.86 11.27 -11.07
C ASP A 98 -8.35 12.63 -10.58
N VAL A 99 -7.69 13.38 -11.49
CA VAL A 99 -7.20 14.74 -11.22
C VAL A 99 -8.37 15.68 -10.92
N ALA A 100 -9.56 15.43 -11.46
CA ALA A 100 -10.70 16.33 -11.31
C ALA A 100 -11.34 16.33 -9.92
N ASP A 101 -11.01 15.36 -9.05
CA ASP A 101 -11.60 15.23 -7.72
C ASP A 101 -10.80 16.05 -6.69
N ASP A 102 -9.49 15.78 -6.60
CA ASP A 102 -8.60 16.34 -5.56
C ASP A 102 -7.44 17.19 -6.13
N ASP A 103 -7.55 17.63 -7.40
CA ASP A 103 -6.49 18.34 -8.15
C ASP A 103 -5.17 17.55 -8.30
N VAL A 104 -5.14 16.29 -7.85
CA VAL A 104 -3.99 15.39 -7.89
C VAL A 104 -4.45 14.04 -8.43
N GLY A 105 -3.90 13.58 -9.55
CA GLY A 105 -4.31 12.28 -10.08
C GLY A 105 -3.49 11.77 -11.25
N PHE A 106 -3.73 10.52 -11.64
CA PHE A 106 -3.07 9.92 -12.80
C PHE A 106 -3.63 10.45 -14.12
N LEU A 107 -2.74 10.67 -15.09
CA LEU A 107 -3.13 11.09 -16.43
C LEU A 107 -3.67 9.96 -17.31
N SER A 108 -3.36 8.71 -16.97
CA SER A 108 -3.79 7.52 -17.71
C SER A 108 -4.34 6.47 -16.76
N PRO A 109 -5.47 5.84 -17.08
CA PRO A 109 -5.96 4.70 -16.32
C PRO A 109 -5.01 3.52 -16.55
N LEU A 110 -4.28 3.15 -15.52
CA LEU A 110 -3.42 1.97 -15.51
C LEU A 110 -3.79 1.15 -14.27
N GLU A 111 -4.05 -0.14 -14.41
CA GLU A 111 -4.40 -1.00 -13.27
C GLU A 111 -3.14 -1.56 -12.60
N TYR A 112 -2.13 -1.92 -13.40
CA TYR A 112 -0.86 -2.46 -12.93
C TYR A 112 0.30 -1.69 -13.56
N LEU A 113 1.30 -1.39 -12.74
CA LEU A 113 2.56 -0.81 -13.18
C LEU A 113 3.63 -1.88 -13.14
N LEU A 114 4.14 -2.29 -14.31
CA LEU A 114 5.18 -3.31 -14.43
C LEU A 114 6.57 -2.73 -14.10
N PRO A 115 7.56 -3.59 -13.80
CA PRO A 115 8.95 -3.16 -13.63
C PRO A 115 9.46 -2.46 -14.90
N GLY A 116 10.05 -1.27 -14.75
CA GLY A 116 10.54 -0.40 -15.83
C GLY A 116 9.47 0.44 -16.52
N GLU A 117 8.19 0.29 -16.15
CA GLU A 117 7.13 1.17 -16.63
C GLU A 117 7.05 2.45 -15.78
N SER A 118 6.52 3.50 -16.39
CA SER A 118 6.30 4.78 -15.74
C SER A 118 4.84 5.19 -15.81
N VAL A 119 4.38 5.84 -14.75
CA VAL A 119 3.07 6.48 -14.66
C VAL A 119 3.26 7.98 -14.47
N SER A 120 2.41 8.78 -15.11
CA SER A 120 2.42 10.22 -14.97
C SER A 120 1.28 10.67 -14.06
N LEU A 121 1.64 11.42 -13.02
CA LEU A 121 0.73 12.00 -12.04
C LEU A 121 0.74 13.52 -12.23
N ASN A 122 -0.43 14.12 -12.32
CA ASN A 122 -0.59 15.54 -12.54
C ASN A 122 -1.22 16.19 -11.31
N ILE A 123 -0.68 17.34 -10.95
CA ILE A 123 -1.13 18.20 -9.86
C ILE A 123 -1.52 19.54 -10.49
N THR A 124 -2.74 19.99 -10.25
CA THR A 124 -3.30 21.20 -10.88
C THR A 124 -3.56 22.30 -9.86
N PHE A 125 -3.69 23.54 -10.35
CA PHE A 125 -4.09 24.72 -9.55
C PHE A 125 -3.18 25.04 -8.35
N ILE A 126 -1.89 24.74 -8.46
CA ILE A 126 -0.93 25.11 -7.41
C ILE A 126 -0.64 26.61 -7.50
N ASP A 127 -0.75 27.34 -6.41
CA ASP A 127 -0.51 28.79 -6.40
C ASP A 127 0.94 29.15 -6.75
N LEU A 128 1.13 30.25 -7.48
CA LEU A 128 2.46 30.78 -7.82
C LEU A 128 3.11 31.50 -6.63
N ASP A 129 3.32 30.79 -5.53
CA ASP A 129 4.02 31.29 -4.35
C ASP A 129 5.35 30.57 -4.12
N SER A 130 6.16 31.06 -3.19
CA SER A 130 7.42 30.40 -2.81
C SER A 130 7.22 29.40 -1.67
N SER A 131 5.98 28.95 -1.43
CA SER A 131 5.71 27.95 -0.41
C SER A 131 6.24 26.59 -0.86
N GLN A 132 6.53 25.74 0.12
CA GLN A 132 6.98 24.39 -0.14
C GLN A 132 5.79 23.45 -0.11
N HIS A 133 5.60 22.71 -1.19
CA HIS A 133 4.59 21.68 -1.31
C HIS A 133 5.21 20.29 -1.13
N ALA A 134 4.41 19.35 -0.65
CA ALA A 134 4.80 17.96 -0.46
C ALA A 134 3.69 17.02 -0.93
N LEU A 135 4.08 16.04 -1.74
CA LEU A 135 3.24 14.91 -2.12
C LEU A 135 3.88 13.62 -1.61
N TRP A 136 3.11 12.84 -0.87
CA TRP A 136 3.44 11.47 -0.55
C TRP A 136 2.52 10.53 -1.32
N VAL A 137 3.11 9.62 -2.09
CA VAL A 137 2.39 8.56 -2.80
C VAL A 137 2.66 7.25 -2.11
N PHE A 138 1.63 6.60 -1.57
CA PHE A 138 1.72 5.31 -0.90
C PHE A 138 1.16 4.20 -1.79
N ILE A 139 1.83 3.05 -1.78
CA ILE A 139 1.42 1.83 -2.49
C ILE A 139 0.71 0.91 -1.50
N GLY A 140 -0.10 -0.02 -1.99
CA GLY A 140 -0.84 -0.99 -1.16
C GLY A 140 0.01 -1.85 -0.22
N ASN A 141 1.34 -1.92 -0.36
CA ASN A 141 2.23 -2.60 0.59
C ASN A 141 2.72 -1.71 1.76
N GLY A 142 2.30 -0.45 1.77
CA GLY A 142 2.61 0.56 2.78
C GLY A 142 3.88 1.37 2.51
N CYS A 143 4.68 1.02 1.50
CA CYS A 143 5.79 1.88 1.09
C CYS A 143 5.29 3.14 0.39
N GLY A 144 6.04 4.23 0.49
CA GLY A 144 5.69 5.48 -0.14
C GLY A 144 6.88 6.30 -0.66
N LEU A 145 6.59 7.06 -1.71
CA LEU A 145 7.48 8.02 -2.33
C LEU A 145 7.03 9.43 -1.93
N GLY A 146 7.89 10.14 -1.18
CA GLY A 146 7.72 11.54 -0.85
C GLY A 146 8.47 12.43 -1.83
N ILE A 147 7.81 13.47 -2.32
CA ILE A 147 8.36 14.45 -3.25
C ILE A 147 8.04 15.83 -2.69
N LYS A 148 9.06 16.67 -2.55
CA LYS A 148 8.91 18.06 -2.13
C LYS A 148 9.38 19.00 -3.21
N TRP A 149 8.66 20.09 -3.42
CA TRP A 149 9.00 21.09 -4.42
C TRP A 149 8.55 22.47 -3.98
N HIS A 150 9.12 23.49 -4.62
CA HIS A 150 8.68 24.86 -4.47
C HIS A 150 8.83 25.60 -5.80
N TYR A 151 8.16 26.73 -5.93
CA TYR A 151 8.33 27.64 -7.06
C TYR A 151 9.24 28.81 -6.66
N ASN A 152 10.27 29.08 -7.47
CA ASN A 152 11.29 30.11 -7.19
C ASN A 152 11.02 31.43 -7.94
N GLY A 153 9.77 31.69 -8.35
CA GLY A 153 9.40 32.90 -9.10
C GLY A 153 9.67 32.85 -10.61
N SER A 154 10.38 31.83 -11.09
CA SER A 154 10.62 31.59 -12.53
C SER A 154 10.34 30.14 -12.90
N ASP A 155 10.86 29.20 -12.11
CA ASP A 155 10.80 27.76 -12.37
C ASP A 155 10.30 27.01 -11.13
N VAL A 156 9.73 25.81 -11.35
CA VAL A 156 9.39 24.85 -10.28
C VAL A 156 10.57 23.92 -10.06
N LEU A 157 11.03 23.79 -8.81
CA LEU A 157 12.20 22.99 -8.44
C LEU A 157 11.81 21.89 -7.46
N ILE A 158 12.26 20.67 -7.74
CA ILE A 158 12.16 19.55 -6.80
C ILE A 158 13.28 19.68 -5.76
N ASP A 159 12.93 19.84 -4.49
CA ASP A 159 13.87 19.98 -3.37
C ASP A 159 14.45 18.63 -2.99
N THR A 160 13.57 17.66 -2.73
CA THR A 160 13.93 16.36 -2.20
C THR A 160 12.96 15.29 -2.66
N THR A 161 13.49 14.10 -2.92
CA THR A 161 12.72 12.88 -3.08
C THR A 161 13.15 11.88 -2.01
N SER A 162 12.20 11.15 -1.43
CA SER A 162 12.48 10.18 -0.38
C SER A 162 11.61 8.94 -0.55
N TRP A 163 12.21 7.77 -0.45
CA TRP A 163 11.50 6.49 -0.40
C TRP A 163 11.45 6.01 1.05
N THR A 164 10.26 5.69 1.54
CA THR A 164 10.06 5.18 2.90
C THR A 164 9.22 3.91 2.88
N CYS A 165 9.54 2.96 3.74
CA CYS A 165 8.74 1.76 3.96
C CYS A 165 8.60 1.56 5.47
N PRO A 166 7.41 1.18 5.97
CA PRO A 166 7.21 0.85 7.37
C PRO A 166 8.11 -0.33 7.76
N SER A 167 8.90 -0.14 8.82
CA SER A 167 9.84 -1.13 9.34
C SER A 167 9.16 -2.32 10.01
N GLU A 168 7.93 -2.13 10.49
CA GLU A 168 7.11 -3.18 11.07
C GLU A 168 5.95 -3.51 10.14
N VAL A 169 5.65 -4.80 10.02
CA VAL A 169 4.41 -5.26 9.41
C VAL A 169 3.43 -5.38 10.57
N THR A 170 2.48 -4.44 10.64
CA THR A 170 1.38 -4.46 11.60
C THR A 170 0.17 -5.15 11.01
#